data_AF-A0A919DZM7-F1
#
_entry.id   AF-A0A919DZM7-F1
#
_cell.length_a   1.000
_cell.length_b   1.000
_cell.length_c   1.000
_cell.angle_alpha   90.00
_cell.angle_beta   90.00
_cell.angle_gamma   90.00
#
_symmetry.space_group_name_H-M   'P 1'
#
loop_
_entity.id
_entity.type
_entity.pdbx_description
1 polymer ?
#
loop_
_entity_poly.entity_id
_entity_poly.type
_entity_poly.pdbx_seq_one_letter_code
_entity_poly.pdbx_strand_id
1 'polypeptide(L)'
;MSAPAQLVARTGAHIAERLALSAATAEGAHTATAEVPGWLAEHRRAGATVVRRIPFAGLDHWSFAPDTGDLRHSSGRFFTIEGLHVVRGGAEWQQPIIVQPEIGILGILAKEFDGVLHFLMQAKMEPGNPNLVQLSPTVQATRSNYTKAHGGTEVRYLEHFLAPRPQQVLTDVLQSEHGAWFYQKRNRNMIVEVDGDVPVHDAFRWLTLGQILRLLRLDNVVNMDARTVLASAPALPAETRALSSDSALLAWFTGERARHDVRARRMPLREIAGWQTDEHSVSRVDGRFFRVVAVSVEGAGREVAGWTQPIIEPVEHGVVGFAYRLFDGVPHVLAHARVEGGFLDTVELAPTVQCVPSNYAPAGAEERPPFLDALLNASPDRVCYSTVHSEEGGRFLNAESRYLIVETDEATTPTQPPPGYHWVTPGQLNWLAGHSRYVNVQARTLLAVLDAALQGGGTH
;
A
#
# COMPACT_ATOMS: atom_id res chain seq x y z
N MET A 1 19.10 45.78 -5.12
CA MET A 1 18.00 45.63 -4.14
C MET A 1 17.54 44.19 -4.21
N SER A 2 17.73 43.39 -3.16
CA SER A 2 17.17 42.03 -3.13
C SER A 2 15.64 42.16 -3.08
N ALA A 3 14.93 41.35 -3.87
CA ALA A 3 13.48 41.28 -3.76
C ALA A 3 13.08 41.00 -2.30
N PRO A 4 12.07 41.68 -1.75
CA PRO A 4 11.63 41.42 -0.38
C PRO A 4 11.17 39.97 -0.27
N ALA A 5 11.47 39.33 0.87
CA ALA A 5 11.06 37.96 1.12
C ALA A 5 9.52 37.88 1.15
N GLN A 6 8.94 37.10 0.24
CA GLN A 6 7.50 36.89 0.17
C GLN A 6 7.10 35.76 1.13
N LEU A 7 6.30 36.10 2.14
CA LEU A 7 5.74 35.13 3.06
C LEU A 7 4.61 34.35 2.36
N VAL A 8 4.52 33.05 2.66
CA VAL A 8 3.43 32.16 2.23
C VAL A 8 2.68 31.61 3.44
N ALA A 9 1.43 31.20 3.25
CA ALA A 9 0.66 30.56 4.31
C ALA A 9 1.36 29.28 4.77
N ARG A 10 1.36 29.04 6.09
CA ARG A 10 1.98 27.83 6.67
C ARG A 10 1.23 26.55 6.31
N THR A 11 -0.07 26.66 6.04
CA THR A 11 -0.94 25.53 5.72
C THR A 11 -1.14 25.43 4.22
N GLY A 12 -1.10 24.22 3.68
CA GLY A 12 -1.41 23.93 2.28
C GLY A 12 -2.90 23.87 1.98
N ALA A 13 -3.74 24.69 2.65
CA ALA A 13 -5.20 24.62 2.54
C ALA A 13 -5.68 24.71 1.08
N HIS A 14 -5.05 25.59 0.29
CA HIS A 14 -5.30 25.72 -1.15
C HIS A 14 -5.04 24.43 -1.94
N ILE A 15 -4.04 23.61 -1.56
CA ILE A 15 -3.78 22.32 -2.20
C ILE A 15 -4.93 21.36 -1.91
N ALA A 16 -5.36 21.30 -0.65
CA ALA A 16 -6.45 20.43 -0.22
C ALA A 16 -7.79 20.82 -0.88
N GLU A 17 -8.06 22.11 -1.09
CA GLU A 17 -9.21 22.62 -1.86
C GLU A 17 -9.20 22.14 -3.32
N ARG A 18 -8.05 22.23 -3.99
CA ARG A 18 -7.89 21.77 -5.39
C ARG A 18 -8.04 20.26 -5.51
N LEU A 19 -7.53 19.50 -4.54
CA LEU A 19 -7.71 18.05 -4.46
C LEU A 19 -9.19 17.70 -4.24
N ALA A 20 -9.89 18.41 -3.35
CA ALA A 20 -11.32 18.22 -3.13
C ALA A 20 -12.15 18.53 -4.39
N LEU A 21 -11.82 19.60 -5.13
CA LEU A 21 -12.45 19.89 -6.42
C LEU A 21 -12.24 18.74 -7.42
N SER A 22 -11.02 18.22 -7.53
CA SER A 22 -10.72 17.07 -8.41
C SER A 22 -11.45 15.80 -7.96
N ALA A 23 -11.57 15.56 -6.65
CA ALA A 23 -12.32 14.42 -6.10
C ALA A 23 -13.81 14.50 -6.43
N ALA A 24 -14.40 15.71 -6.37
CA ALA A 24 -15.79 15.95 -6.76
C ALA A 24 -16.01 15.90 -8.28
N THR A 25 -14.95 15.96 -9.09
CA THR A 25 -15.06 15.95 -10.55
C THR A 25 -15.10 14.53 -11.10
N ALA A 26 -16.30 14.13 -11.48
CA ALA A 26 -16.66 12.79 -11.94
C ALA A 26 -16.00 12.36 -13.27
N GLU A 27 -15.78 13.29 -14.19
CA GLU A 27 -15.24 13.01 -15.52
C GLU A 27 -14.10 13.97 -15.82
N GLY A 28 -13.02 13.43 -16.42
CA GLY A 28 -11.85 14.20 -16.80
C GLY A 28 -11.92 14.75 -18.21
N ALA A 29 -10.92 15.57 -18.56
CA ALA A 29 -10.83 16.29 -19.83
C ALA A 29 -10.54 15.39 -21.05
N HIS A 30 -10.09 14.14 -20.84
CA HIS A 30 -9.51 13.33 -21.92
C HIS A 30 -10.08 11.92 -22.07
N THR A 31 -10.27 11.19 -20.98
CA THR A 31 -10.69 9.78 -21.01
C THR A 31 -11.88 9.61 -20.09
N ALA A 32 -12.96 9.02 -20.58
CA ALA A 32 -14.12 8.75 -19.76
C ALA A 32 -13.81 7.62 -18.76
N THR A 33 -14.37 7.72 -17.55
CA THR A 33 -14.08 6.74 -16.48
C THR A 33 -14.40 5.30 -16.92
N ALA A 34 -15.49 5.14 -17.67
CA ALA A 34 -15.96 3.84 -18.16
C ALA A 34 -15.04 3.18 -19.20
N GLU A 35 -14.15 3.93 -19.85
CA GLU A 35 -13.22 3.42 -20.86
C GLU A 35 -11.96 2.81 -20.24
N VAL A 36 -11.60 3.21 -19.02
CA VAL A 36 -10.35 2.80 -18.36
C VAL A 36 -10.23 1.28 -18.21
N PRO A 37 -11.27 0.52 -17.78
CA PRO A 37 -11.18 -0.94 -17.72
C PRO A 37 -10.91 -1.58 -19.09
N GLY A 38 -11.52 -1.07 -20.15
CA GLY A 38 -11.31 -1.53 -21.53
C GLY A 38 -9.88 -1.26 -22.00
N TRP A 39 -9.37 -0.07 -21.74
CA TRP A 39 -7.99 0.33 -22.03
C TRP A 39 -6.95 -0.53 -21.29
N LEU A 40 -7.17 -0.84 -20.01
CA LEU A 40 -6.32 -1.78 -19.28
C LEU A 40 -6.38 -3.20 -19.88
N ALA A 41 -7.57 -3.67 -20.29
CA ALA A 41 -7.73 -4.97 -20.93
C ALA A 41 -7.04 -5.04 -22.30
N GLU A 42 -6.96 -3.94 -23.05
CA GLU A 42 -6.16 -3.83 -24.28
C GLU A 42 -4.68 -3.97 -23.99
N HIS A 43 -4.16 -3.30 -22.95
CA HIS A 43 -2.76 -3.42 -22.53
C HIS A 43 -2.41 -4.86 -22.11
N ARG A 44 -3.32 -5.56 -21.43
CA ARG A 44 -3.15 -6.98 -21.08
C ARG A 44 -3.04 -7.86 -22.32
N ARG A 45 -3.94 -7.67 -23.29
CA ARG A 45 -3.96 -8.46 -24.54
C ARG A 45 -2.77 -8.17 -25.44
N ALA A 46 -2.36 -6.91 -25.54
CA ALA A 46 -1.19 -6.50 -26.32
C ALA A 46 0.12 -6.98 -25.68
N GLY A 47 0.14 -7.12 -24.35
CA GLY A 47 1.33 -7.39 -23.57
C GLY A 47 1.92 -8.79 -23.69
N ALA A 48 1.26 -9.78 -24.32
CA ALA A 48 1.71 -11.17 -24.52
C ALA A 48 2.45 -11.83 -23.31
N THR A 49 2.25 -11.31 -22.11
CA THR A 49 3.07 -11.63 -20.95
C THR A 49 2.59 -12.94 -20.36
N VAL A 50 3.51 -13.84 -20.12
CA VAL A 50 3.23 -15.13 -19.50
C VAL A 50 4.07 -15.25 -18.23
N VAL A 51 3.40 -15.47 -17.11
CA VAL A 51 4.04 -15.72 -15.82
C VAL A 51 3.85 -17.20 -15.47
N ARG A 52 4.94 -17.91 -15.20
CA ARG A 52 4.92 -19.34 -14.84
C ARG A 52 5.67 -19.55 -13.56
N ARG A 53 5.13 -20.38 -12.65
CA ARG A 53 5.93 -20.92 -11.55
C ARG A 53 7.02 -21.84 -12.10
N ILE A 54 8.19 -21.75 -11.50
CA ILE A 54 9.37 -22.55 -11.84
C ILE A 54 9.99 -23.12 -10.56
N PRO A 55 10.78 -24.21 -10.63
CA PRO A 55 11.63 -24.60 -9.51
C PRO A 55 12.68 -23.50 -9.22
N PHE A 56 13.18 -23.42 -7.98
CA PHE A 56 14.25 -22.48 -7.64
C PHE A 56 15.51 -22.70 -8.48
N ALA A 57 15.79 -23.94 -8.89
CA ALA A 57 16.89 -24.29 -9.79
C ALA A 57 16.73 -23.68 -11.20
N GLY A 58 15.51 -23.27 -11.58
CA GLY A 58 15.23 -22.57 -12.83
C GLY A 58 15.39 -21.05 -12.74
N LEU A 59 15.68 -20.48 -11.57
CA LEU A 59 15.98 -19.06 -11.45
C LEU A 59 17.31 -18.74 -12.15
N ASP A 60 17.24 -17.79 -13.07
CA ASP A 60 18.41 -17.18 -13.67
C ASP A 60 18.93 -16.03 -12.80
N HIS A 61 20.24 -15.99 -12.59
CA HIS A 61 20.94 -15.01 -11.75
C HIS A 61 20.54 -14.92 -10.27
N TRP A 62 19.60 -15.72 -9.77
CA TRP A 62 19.30 -15.85 -8.34
C TRP A 62 19.75 -17.20 -7.79
N SER A 63 20.24 -17.21 -6.56
CA SER A 63 20.68 -18.45 -5.89
C SER A 63 20.62 -18.31 -4.38
N PHE A 64 20.46 -19.44 -3.69
CA PHE A 64 20.65 -19.51 -2.24
C PHE A 64 22.13 -19.39 -1.88
N ALA A 65 22.46 -18.47 -0.99
CA ALA A 65 23.83 -18.25 -0.53
C ALA A 65 24.35 -19.50 0.24
N PRO A 66 25.55 -20.03 -0.05
CA PRO A 66 26.05 -21.26 0.58
C PRO A 66 26.29 -21.17 2.08
N ASP A 67 26.49 -19.97 2.63
CA ASP A 67 26.73 -19.68 4.03
C ASP A 67 25.43 -19.42 4.81
N THR A 68 24.59 -18.51 4.34
CA THR A 68 23.37 -18.10 5.07
C THR A 68 22.09 -18.78 4.58
N GLY A 69 22.11 -19.31 3.36
CA GLY A 69 20.91 -19.81 2.69
C GLY A 69 19.96 -18.71 2.25
N ASP A 70 20.35 -17.44 2.32
CA ASP A 70 19.49 -16.35 1.84
C ASP A 70 19.37 -16.42 0.32
N LEU A 71 18.19 -16.13 -0.22
CA LEU A 71 17.98 -16.06 -1.66
C LEU A 71 18.36 -14.66 -2.16
N ARG A 72 19.38 -14.60 -3.02
CA ARG A 72 19.97 -13.33 -3.47
C ARG A 72 20.20 -13.34 -4.97
N HIS A 73 20.14 -12.16 -5.57
CA HIS A 73 20.56 -11.96 -6.96
C HIS A 73 22.08 -11.81 -7.05
N SER A 74 22.72 -12.46 -8.03
CA SER A 74 24.17 -12.48 -8.26
C SER A 74 24.80 -11.10 -8.41
N SER A 75 24.07 -10.13 -8.98
CA SER A 75 24.51 -8.74 -9.07
C SER A 75 24.51 -7.94 -7.75
N GLY A 76 23.96 -8.51 -6.66
CA GLY A 76 23.80 -7.82 -5.36
C GLY A 76 22.70 -6.74 -5.33
N ARG A 77 21.88 -6.65 -6.38
CA ARG A 77 20.81 -5.64 -6.55
C ARG A 77 19.43 -6.27 -6.30
N PHE A 78 18.37 -5.46 -6.52
CA PHE A 78 16.97 -5.81 -6.25
C PHE A 78 16.67 -5.96 -4.75
N PHE A 79 16.46 -7.18 -4.28
CA PHE A 79 16.13 -7.51 -2.90
C PHE A 79 16.71 -8.88 -2.55
N THR A 80 16.68 -9.23 -1.28
CA THR A 80 17.02 -10.57 -0.78
C THR A 80 15.84 -11.14 0.00
N ILE A 81 15.76 -12.47 0.06
CA ILE A 81 14.93 -13.16 1.05
C ILE A 81 15.86 -13.69 2.13
N GLU A 82 15.68 -13.18 3.35
CA GLU A 82 16.47 -13.51 4.53
C GLU A 82 15.57 -14.09 5.62
N GLY A 83 16.15 -14.54 6.73
CA GLY A 83 15.40 -14.88 7.93
C GLY A 83 15.17 -13.66 8.83
N LEU A 84 14.04 -13.65 9.53
CA LEU A 84 13.71 -12.71 10.59
C LEU A 84 13.36 -13.49 11.86
N HIS A 85 13.91 -13.07 12.98
CA HIS A 85 13.51 -13.53 14.31
C HIS A 85 12.92 -12.37 15.09
N VAL A 86 11.68 -12.54 15.55
CA VAL A 86 10.94 -11.54 16.32
C VAL A 86 10.55 -12.09 17.68
N VAL A 87 10.82 -11.29 18.72
CA VAL A 87 10.37 -11.52 20.09
C VAL A 87 9.50 -10.34 20.52
N ARG A 88 8.30 -10.63 21.03
CA ARG A 88 7.32 -9.63 21.51
C ARG A 88 6.53 -10.19 22.69
N GLY A 89 6.66 -9.59 23.88
CA GLY A 89 5.70 -9.81 24.99
C GLY A 89 5.37 -11.27 25.32
N GLY A 90 6.35 -12.17 25.26
CA GLY A 90 6.17 -13.61 25.48
C GLY A 90 5.85 -14.45 24.22
N ALA A 91 5.57 -13.81 23.09
CA ALA A 91 5.49 -14.45 21.78
C ALA A 91 6.85 -14.36 21.06
N GLU A 92 7.23 -15.44 20.39
CA GLU A 92 8.46 -15.55 19.61
C GLU A 92 8.15 -16.28 18.30
N TRP A 93 8.62 -15.75 17.18
CA TRP A 93 8.50 -16.42 15.90
C TRP A 93 9.64 -16.09 14.95
N GLN A 94 9.81 -16.97 13.96
CA GLN A 94 10.77 -16.80 12.88
C GLN A 94 10.05 -16.96 11.54
N GLN A 95 10.51 -16.20 10.54
CA GLN A 95 9.93 -16.22 9.20
C GLN A 95 10.92 -15.74 8.13
N PRO A 96 10.71 -16.08 6.85
CA PRO A 96 11.33 -15.37 5.76
C PRO A 96 10.88 -13.90 5.75
N ILE A 97 11.74 -13.03 5.25
CA ILE A 97 11.46 -11.60 5.10
C ILE A 97 12.16 -11.05 3.86
N ILE A 98 11.50 -10.14 3.13
CA ILE A 98 12.12 -9.39 2.04
C ILE A 98 12.98 -8.28 2.64
N VAL A 99 14.25 -8.23 2.25
CA VAL A 99 15.16 -7.14 2.60
C VAL A 99 15.50 -6.36 1.34
N GLN A 100 15.09 -5.09 1.32
CA GLN A 100 15.42 -4.15 0.25
C GLN A 100 15.67 -2.77 0.89
N PRO A 101 16.92 -2.44 1.24
CA PRO A 101 17.25 -1.23 1.99
C PRO A 101 17.11 0.06 1.17
N GLU A 102 16.93 -0.06 -0.15
CA GLU A 102 16.75 1.08 -1.05
C GLU A 102 15.39 1.76 -0.85
N ILE A 103 15.39 3.10 -0.86
CA ILE A 103 14.17 3.90 -0.95
C ILE A 103 13.83 4.09 -2.44
N GLY A 104 12.69 3.52 -2.86
CA GLY A 104 12.13 3.76 -4.19
C GLY A 104 11.30 5.04 -4.24
N ILE A 105 11.01 5.51 -5.45
CA ILE A 105 10.10 6.63 -5.72
C ILE A 105 8.80 6.03 -6.24
N LEU A 106 7.70 6.39 -5.58
CA LEU A 106 6.32 6.18 -6.01
C LEU A 106 5.74 7.58 -6.28
N GLY A 107 5.75 7.98 -7.54
CA GLY A 107 5.46 9.35 -7.96
C GLY A 107 4.24 9.44 -8.87
N ILE A 108 3.30 10.32 -8.54
CA ILE A 108 2.18 10.69 -9.41
C ILE A 108 2.39 12.13 -9.88
N LEU A 109 2.40 12.35 -11.19
CA LEU A 109 2.35 13.68 -11.76
C LEU A 109 0.93 14.22 -11.70
N ALA A 110 0.81 15.49 -11.34
CA ALA A 110 -0.45 16.23 -11.34
C ALA A 110 -0.37 17.40 -12.33
N LYS A 111 -1.47 17.70 -13.01
CA LYS A 111 -1.59 18.85 -13.92
C LYS A 111 -3.03 19.32 -13.99
N GLU A 112 -3.24 20.64 -14.00
CA GLU A 112 -4.57 21.19 -14.23
C GLU A 112 -4.96 21.18 -15.71
N PHE A 113 -6.20 20.76 -15.95
CA PHE A 113 -6.91 20.91 -17.21
C PHE A 113 -8.26 21.54 -16.88
N ASP A 114 -8.57 22.66 -17.51
CA ASP A 114 -9.81 23.42 -17.29
C ASP A 114 -10.07 23.75 -15.79
N GLY A 115 -9.00 24.05 -15.04
CA GLY A 115 -9.05 24.39 -13.62
C GLY A 115 -9.20 23.20 -12.67
N VAL A 116 -9.11 21.96 -13.17
CA VAL A 116 -9.22 20.74 -12.37
C VAL A 116 -7.93 19.92 -12.44
N LEU A 117 -7.39 19.56 -11.27
CA LEU A 117 -6.24 18.65 -11.18
C LEU A 117 -6.58 17.28 -11.79
N HIS A 118 -5.70 16.82 -12.67
CA HIS A 118 -5.64 15.46 -13.16
C HIS A 118 -4.31 14.83 -12.75
N PHE A 119 -4.29 13.50 -12.70
CA PHE A 119 -3.17 12.68 -12.26
C PHE A 119 -2.78 11.75 -13.40
N LEU A 120 -1.49 11.71 -13.75
CA LEU A 120 -1.00 10.90 -14.87
C LEU A 120 -0.78 9.47 -14.40
N MET A 121 -1.76 8.61 -14.65
CA MET A 121 -1.74 7.23 -14.19
C MET A 121 -1.16 6.31 -15.28
N GLN A 122 -0.47 5.24 -14.88
CA GLN A 122 0.19 4.30 -15.79
C GLN A 122 -0.52 2.95 -15.81
N ALA A 123 -0.78 2.38 -16.99
CA ALA A 123 -1.08 0.97 -17.15
C ALA A 123 0.22 0.18 -17.01
N LYS A 124 0.41 -0.48 -15.86
CA LYS A 124 1.66 -1.16 -15.53
C LYS A 124 1.45 -2.65 -15.36
N MET A 125 2.24 -3.43 -16.09
CA MET A 125 2.34 -4.87 -15.90
C MET A 125 3.29 -5.17 -14.73
N GLU A 126 2.84 -6.01 -13.80
CA GLU A 126 3.69 -6.61 -12.79
C GLU A 126 3.39 -8.11 -12.69
N PRO A 127 4.40 -8.97 -12.49
CA PRO A 127 4.24 -10.42 -12.65
C PRO A 127 3.35 -11.06 -11.59
N GLY A 128 3.23 -10.45 -10.43
CA GLY A 128 2.41 -10.91 -9.32
C GLY A 128 0.97 -10.38 -9.31
N ASN A 129 0.62 -9.44 -10.21
CA ASN A 129 -0.74 -8.93 -10.29
C ASN A 129 -1.69 -10.04 -10.78
N PRO A 130 -2.83 -10.29 -10.11
CA PRO A 130 -3.79 -11.34 -10.52
C PRO A 130 -4.28 -11.19 -11.96
N ASN A 131 -4.37 -9.96 -12.43
CA ASN A 131 -4.80 -9.59 -13.78
C ASN A 131 -3.67 -8.95 -14.61
N LEU A 132 -2.42 -9.14 -14.21
CA LEU A 132 -1.16 -8.64 -14.81
C LEU A 132 -1.01 -7.11 -14.86
N VAL A 133 -1.94 -6.41 -15.52
CA VAL A 133 -1.89 -4.96 -15.71
C VAL A 133 -2.89 -4.26 -14.79
N GLN A 134 -2.38 -3.34 -13.99
CA GLN A 134 -3.16 -2.45 -13.11
C GLN A 134 -2.75 -1.00 -13.32
N LEU A 135 -3.51 -0.08 -12.74
CA LEU A 135 -3.24 1.34 -12.75
C LEU A 135 -2.24 1.70 -11.64
N SER A 136 -1.04 2.09 -11.99
CA SER A 136 0.05 2.46 -11.08
C SER A 136 0.31 3.98 -11.06
N PRO A 137 1.16 4.46 -10.14
CA PRO A 137 1.71 5.81 -10.22
C PRO A 137 2.40 6.06 -11.57
N THR A 138 2.60 7.35 -11.91
CA THR A 138 3.37 7.75 -13.09
C THR A 138 4.77 7.15 -13.09
N VAL A 139 5.42 7.14 -11.92
CA VAL A 139 6.75 6.57 -11.70
C VAL A 139 6.70 5.60 -10.53
N GLN A 140 7.13 4.37 -10.77
CA GLN A 140 7.39 3.36 -9.75
C GLN A 140 8.78 2.79 -10.00
N ALA A 141 9.78 3.32 -9.28
CA ALA A 141 11.18 3.02 -9.56
C ALA A 141 12.04 2.91 -8.28
N THR A 142 12.84 1.86 -8.20
CA THR A 142 13.87 1.69 -7.17
C THR A 142 15.12 2.51 -7.50
N ARG A 143 15.94 2.82 -6.50
CA ARG A 143 17.18 3.57 -6.67
C ARG A 143 18.18 2.89 -7.60
N SER A 144 18.30 1.57 -7.49
CA SER A 144 19.08 0.73 -8.41
C SER A 144 18.64 0.88 -9.87
N ASN A 145 17.33 1.00 -10.13
CA ASN A 145 16.80 1.09 -11.48
C ASN A 145 17.06 2.47 -12.12
N TYR A 146 16.87 3.57 -11.38
CA TYR A 146 17.00 4.89 -11.98
C TYR A 146 18.41 5.48 -12.01
N THR A 147 19.37 4.92 -11.27
CA THR A 147 20.79 5.30 -11.40
C THR A 147 21.46 4.71 -12.65
N LYS A 148 20.68 4.10 -13.56
CA LYS A 148 21.12 3.45 -14.81
C LYS A 148 22.20 2.38 -14.62
N ALA A 149 22.38 1.85 -13.41
CA ALA A 149 23.36 0.82 -13.11
C ALA A 149 23.16 -0.48 -13.93
N HIS A 150 21.97 -0.68 -14.49
CA HIS A 150 21.58 -1.89 -15.24
C HIS A 150 21.63 -1.75 -16.77
N GLY A 151 21.98 -0.59 -17.32
CA GLY A 151 21.85 -0.36 -18.77
C GLY A 151 20.41 -0.48 -19.30
N GLY A 152 19.42 -0.45 -18.40
CA GLY A 152 17.99 -0.46 -18.72
C GLY A 152 17.53 0.89 -19.29
N THR A 153 16.35 0.87 -19.93
CA THR A 153 15.72 2.06 -20.50
C THR A 153 15.44 3.11 -19.42
N GLU A 154 15.53 4.37 -19.81
CA GLU A 154 15.23 5.50 -18.92
C GLU A 154 13.80 5.42 -18.39
N VAL A 155 13.64 5.54 -17.08
CA VAL A 155 12.32 5.57 -16.43
C VAL A 155 11.64 6.87 -16.84
N ARG A 156 10.61 6.77 -17.69
CA ARG A 156 9.86 7.93 -18.20
C ARG A 156 9.33 8.79 -17.04
N TYR A 157 9.44 10.11 -17.18
CA TYR A 157 8.98 11.13 -16.23
C TYR A 157 9.69 11.17 -14.87
N LEU A 158 10.73 10.36 -14.67
CA LEU A 158 11.48 10.33 -13.42
C LEU A 158 12.08 11.69 -13.05
N GLU A 159 12.51 12.46 -14.05
CA GLU A 159 13.14 13.77 -13.91
C GLU A 159 12.33 14.75 -13.05
N HIS A 160 10.99 14.62 -13.05
CA HIS A 160 10.11 15.44 -12.25
C HIS A 160 10.16 15.15 -10.75
N PHE A 161 10.61 13.96 -10.35
CA PHE A 161 10.61 13.51 -8.94
C PHE A 161 12.00 13.54 -8.29
N LEU A 162 13.07 13.65 -9.08
CA LEU A 162 14.43 13.70 -8.55
C LEU A 162 14.71 15.00 -7.79
N ALA A 163 14.25 16.13 -8.33
CA ALA A 163 14.46 17.46 -7.74
C ALA A 163 13.30 18.43 -8.07
N PRO A 164 12.05 18.16 -7.63
CA PRO A 164 10.93 19.07 -7.84
C PRO A 164 11.14 20.39 -7.09
N ARG A 165 10.62 21.50 -7.66
CA ARG A 165 10.57 22.77 -6.92
C ARG A 165 9.57 22.63 -5.77
N PRO A 166 9.81 23.20 -4.57
CA PRO A 166 8.90 23.04 -3.43
C PRO A 166 7.45 23.44 -3.72
N GLN A 167 7.22 24.44 -4.58
CA GLN A 167 5.88 24.91 -4.94
C GLN A 167 5.09 23.90 -5.80
N GLN A 168 5.78 22.93 -6.42
CA GLN A 168 5.19 21.87 -7.22
C GLN A 168 4.81 20.66 -6.39
N VAL A 169 5.33 20.54 -5.17
CA VAL A 169 5.13 19.33 -4.36
C VAL A 169 3.79 19.43 -3.64
N LEU A 170 2.83 18.59 -4.03
CA LEU A 170 1.54 18.49 -3.35
C LEU A 170 1.63 17.55 -2.14
N THR A 171 2.45 16.50 -2.23
CA THR A 171 2.86 15.66 -1.10
C THR A 171 4.22 15.01 -1.39
N ASP A 172 5.01 14.78 -0.35
CA ASP A 172 6.30 14.09 -0.39
C ASP A 172 6.63 13.52 1.00
N VAL A 173 6.42 12.23 1.18
CA VAL A 173 6.56 11.57 2.47
C VAL A 173 7.14 10.16 2.32
N LEU A 174 8.01 9.76 3.25
CA LEU A 174 8.45 8.37 3.34
C LEU A 174 7.35 7.55 4.02
N GLN A 175 6.85 6.53 3.33
CA GLN A 175 5.88 5.58 3.90
C GLN A 175 6.45 4.18 3.99
N SER A 176 6.04 3.46 5.02
CA SER A 176 6.33 2.04 5.26
C SER A 176 5.59 1.14 4.28
N GLU A 177 6.20 0.02 3.91
CA GLU A 177 5.48 -1.07 3.23
C GLU A 177 4.99 -2.13 4.25
N HIS A 178 4.53 -3.28 3.78
CA HIS A 178 4.05 -4.40 4.62
C HIS A 178 5.10 -4.82 5.67
N GLY A 179 4.84 -4.58 6.95
CA GLY A 179 5.72 -5.02 8.05
C GLY A 179 5.68 -6.54 8.30
N ALA A 180 4.69 -7.24 7.77
CA ALA A 180 4.62 -8.70 7.78
C ALA A 180 5.58 -9.37 6.79
N TRP A 181 5.98 -8.68 5.72
CA TRP A 181 6.73 -9.30 4.60
C TRP A 181 8.00 -8.55 4.22
N PHE A 182 8.13 -7.27 4.54
CA PHE A 182 9.34 -6.50 4.34
C PHE A 182 10.02 -6.13 5.66
N TYR A 183 11.34 -6.18 5.66
CA TYR A 183 12.15 -5.65 6.75
C TYR A 183 12.41 -4.16 6.55
N GLN A 184 11.73 -3.32 7.34
CA GLN A 184 11.96 -1.88 7.48
C GLN A 184 11.92 -1.11 6.14
N LYS A 185 11.21 -1.66 5.16
CA LYS A 185 11.08 -1.10 3.81
C LYS A 185 10.23 0.15 3.84
N ARG A 186 10.72 1.16 3.14
CA ARG A 186 10.00 2.40 2.88
C ARG A 186 10.16 2.84 1.43
N ASN A 187 9.18 3.57 0.93
CA ASN A 187 9.23 4.26 -0.36
C ASN A 187 8.86 5.74 -0.18
N ARG A 188 9.42 6.60 -1.03
CA ARG A 188 9.09 8.03 -1.11
C ARG A 188 7.83 8.19 -1.95
N ASN A 189 6.73 8.52 -1.30
CA ASN A 189 5.42 8.72 -1.89
C ASN A 189 5.30 10.20 -2.27
N MET A 190 5.08 10.50 -3.55
CA MET A 190 5.12 11.87 -4.06
C MET A 190 3.96 12.16 -4.99
N ILE A 191 3.39 13.36 -4.86
CA ILE A 191 2.57 13.97 -5.91
C ILE A 191 3.22 15.29 -6.29
N VAL A 192 3.58 15.41 -7.57
CA VAL A 192 4.29 16.58 -8.10
C VAL A 192 3.47 17.21 -9.23
N GLU A 193 3.15 18.48 -9.07
CA GLU A 193 2.48 19.29 -10.06
C GLU A 193 3.45 19.81 -11.12
N VAL A 194 3.07 19.69 -12.39
CA VAL A 194 3.90 20.11 -13.52
C VAL A 194 3.24 21.21 -14.34
N ASP A 195 4.04 22.23 -14.63
CA ASP A 195 3.69 23.30 -15.56
C ASP A 195 3.99 22.88 -17.00
N GLY A 196 3.26 23.43 -17.96
CA GLY A 196 3.51 23.20 -19.40
C GLY A 196 3.05 21.83 -19.90
N ASP A 197 3.42 21.50 -21.14
CA ASP A 197 2.98 20.28 -21.81
C ASP A 197 3.85 19.08 -21.41
N VAL A 198 3.19 18.00 -21.01
CA VAL A 198 3.83 16.72 -20.69
C VAL A 198 3.46 15.74 -21.81
N PRO A 199 4.42 15.21 -22.58
CA PRO A 199 4.15 14.21 -23.60
C PRO A 199 3.46 13.01 -22.96
N VAL A 200 2.28 12.61 -23.43
CA VAL A 200 1.54 11.45 -22.91
C VAL A 200 1.84 10.24 -23.79
N HIS A 201 2.40 9.20 -23.19
CA HIS A 201 2.66 7.93 -23.89
C HIS A 201 1.47 6.97 -23.80
N ASP A 202 1.42 5.98 -24.70
CA ASP A 202 0.27 5.07 -24.87
C ASP A 202 -0.22 4.41 -23.57
N ALA A 203 0.72 4.04 -22.70
CA ALA A 203 0.47 3.41 -21.40
C ALA A 203 0.10 4.38 -20.28
N PHE A 204 -0.16 5.66 -20.59
CA PHE A 204 -0.47 6.68 -19.59
C PHE A 204 -1.78 7.41 -19.90
N ARG A 205 -2.54 7.75 -18.86
CA ARG A 205 -3.78 8.53 -18.96
C ARG A 205 -3.88 9.54 -17.83
N TRP A 206 -4.28 10.76 -18.16
CA TRP A 206 -4.67 11.78 -17.19
C TRP A 206 -6.08 11.49 -16.69
N LEU A 207 -6.25 11.35 -15.38
CA LEU A 207 -7.55 11.11 -14.74
C LEU A 207 -7.75 12.09 -13.58
N THR A 208 -8.96 12.56 -13.34
CA THR A 208 -9.24 13.31 -12.10
C THR A 208 -9.18 12.38 -10.89
N LEU A 209 -9.07 12.94 -9.68
CA LEU A 209 -9.17 12.15 -8.45
C LEU A 209 -10.55 11.49 -8.33
N GLY A 210 -11.63 12.16 -8.76
CA GLY A 210 -12.99 11.58 -8.77
C GLY A 210 -13.11 10.34 -9.67
N GLN A 211 -12.44 10.32 -10.83
CA GLN A 211 -12.34 9.13 -11.67
C GLN A 211 -11.58 8.01 -10.97
N ILE A 212 -10.45 8.31 -10.34
CA ILE A 212 -9.63 7.32 -9.63
C ILE A 212 -10.39 6.73 -8.43
N LEU A 213 -11.11 7.56 -7.67
CA LEU A 213 -11.96 7.11 -6.55
C LEU A 213 -13.07 6.15 -7.00
N ARG A 214 -13.64 6.36 -8.20
CA ARG A 214 -14.59 5.41 -8.80
C ARG A 214 -13.91 4.10 -9.20
N LEU A 215 -12.72 4.18 -9.80
CA LEU A 215 -11.93 2.99 -10.18
C LEU A 215 -11.47 2.19 -8.96
N LEU A 216 -11.27 2.83 -7.81
CA LEU A 216 -10.97 2.16 -6.54
C LEU A 216 -12.11 1.29 -6.01
N ARG A 217 -13.34 1.40 -6.55
CA ARG A 217 -14.45 0.49 -6.23
C ARG A 217 -14.47 -0.76 -7.10
N LEU A 218 -13.53 -0.90 -8.03
CA LEU A 218 -13.39 -2.06 -8.91
C LEU A 218 -12.23 -2.93 -8.47
N ASP A 219 -12.45 -4.24 -8.47
CA ASP A 219 -11.46 -5.20 -8.01
C ASP A 219 -10.18 -5.14 -8.85
N ASN A 220 -9.03 -5.04 -8.17
CA ASN A 220 -7.70 -5.12 -8.77
C ASN A 220 -7.49 -4.14 -9.95
N VAL A 221 -8.07 -2.94 -9.89
CA VAL A 221 -7.87 -1.92 -10.94
C VAL A 221 -6.76 -0.93 -10.59
N VAL A 222 -6.75 -0.39 -9.38
CA VAL A 222 -5.76 0.58 -8.92
C VAL A 222 -4.77 -0.12 -7.99
N ASN A 223 -3.48 -0.11 -8.35
CA ASN A 223 -2.47 -0.91 -7.66
C ASN A 223 -2.10 -0.34 -6.27
N MET A 224 -1.39 -1.13 -5.47
CA MET A 224 -1.00 -0.78 -4.10
C MET A 224 -0.25 0.55 -4.01
N ASP A 225 0.71 0.75 -4.92
CA ASP A 225 1.57 1.92 -4.95
C ASP A 225 0.79 3.21 -5.24
N ALA A 226 -0.21 3.16 -6.13
CA ALA A 226 -1.10 4.29 -6.37
C ALA A 226 -1.95 4.61 -5.13
N ARG A 227 -2.51 3.58 -4.47
CA ARG A 227 -3.33 3.74 -3.26
C ARG A 227 -2.56 4.42 -2.13
N THR A 228 -1.32 4.00 -1.88
CA THR A 228 -0.48 4.61 -0.84
C THR A 228 -0.10 6.06 -1.14
N VAL A 229 0.20 6.40 -2.39
CA VAL A 229 0.53 7.79 -2.77
C VAL A 229 -0.70 8.68 -2.61
N LEU A 230 -1.85 8.25 -3.10
CA LEU A 230 -3.11 8.99 -2.98
C LEU A 230 -3.51 9.23 -1.51
N ALA A 231 -3.32 8.23 -0.64
CA ALA A 231 -3.60 8.34 0.79
C ALA A 231 -2.74 9.39 1.51
N SER A 232 -1.57 9.73 0.96
CA SER A 232 -0.68 10.76 1.49
C SER A 232 -1.01 12.18 1.00
N ALA A 233 -1.98 12.33 0.09
CA ALA A 233 -2.43 13.64 -0.36
C ALA A 233 -3.17 14.36 0.78
N PRO A 234 -2.91 15.66 1.01
CA PRO A 234 -3.58 16.41 2.06
C PRO A 234 -5.07 16.58 1.74
N ALA A 235 -5.93 16.18 2.68
CA ALA A 235 -7.37 16.38 2.59
C ALA A 235 -7.81 17.59 3.43
N LEU A 236 -8.95 18.19 3.05
CA LEU A 236 -9.64 19.14 3.93
C LEU A 236 -10.44 18.33 4.94
N PRO A 237 -10.09 18.35 6.24
CA PRO A 237 -10.91 17.68 7.23
C PRO A 237 -12.29 18.35 7.26
N ALA A 238 -13.34 17.58 6.99
CA ALA A 238 -14.71 18.05 7.15
C ALA A 238 -15.07 18.18 8.65
N GLU A 239 -14.37 17.45 9.50
CA GLU A 239 -14.61 17.35 10.93
C GLU A 239 -13.85 18.42 11.72
N THR A 240 -14.58 19.18 12.54
CA THR A 240 -13.99 20.17 13.47
C THR A 240 -13.87 19.65 14.90
N ARG A 241 -14.30 18.41 15.16
CA ARG A 241 -14.31 17.75 16.47
C ARG A 241 -13.93 16.27 16.30
N ALA A 242 -13.46 15.65 17.37
CA ALA A 242 -13.13 14.23 17.43
C ALA A 242 -13.30 13.72 18.88
N LEU A 243 -13.44 12.41 19.08
CA LEU A 243 -13.47 11.79 20.43
C LEU A 243 -12.17 12.03 21.21
N SER A 244 -11.08 12.33 20.53
CA SER A 244 -9.80 12.72 21.14
C SER A 244 -9.18 13.84 20.33
N SER A 245 -8.60 14.83 21.02
CA SER A 245 -7.80 15.84 20.35
C SER A 245 -6.58 15.20 19.68
N ASP A 246 -6.00 15.89 18.69
CA ASP A 246 -4.79 15.42 18.01
C ASP A 246 -3.64 15.19 19.01
N SER A 247 -3.53 16.03 20.03
CA SER A 247 -2.57 15.87 21.12
C SER A 247 -2.82 14.62 21.96
N ALA A 248 -4.08 14.29 22.25
CA ALA A 248 -4.43 13.09 23.00
C ALA A 248 -4.21 11.82 22.16
N LEU A 249 -4.53 11.87 20.87
CA LEU A 249 -4.25 10.79 19.91
C LEU A 249 -2.75 10.52 19.81
N LEU A 250 -1.92 11.57 19.65
CA LEU A 250 -0.47 11.43 19.65
C LEU A 250 0.07 10.90 20.98
N ALA A 251 -0.46 11.35 22.11
CA ALA A 251 -0.05 10.87 23.43
C ALA A 251 -0.38 9.38 23.61
N TRP A 252 -1.59 8.95 23.22
CA TRP A 252 -2.00 7.55 23.22
C TRP A 252 -1.06 6.71 22.34
N PHE A 253 -0.82 7.14 21.10
CA PHE A 253 0.01 6.39 20.15
C PHE A 253 1.48 6.33 20.59
N THR A 254 1.99 7.40 21.19
CA THR A 254 3.32 7.41 21.84
C THR A 254 3.37 6.40 22.98
N GLY A 255 2.31 6.33 23.79
CA GLY A 255 2.15 5.31 24.82
C GLY A 255 2.18 3.89 24.25
N GLU A 256 1.50 3.62 23.14
CA GLU A 256 1.55 2.32 22.46
C GLU A 256 2.98 2.00 22.00
N ARG A 257 3.67 2.90 21.30
CA ARG A 257 5.08 2.70 20.89
C ARG A 257 6.01 2.40 22.07
N ALA A 258 5.80 3.06 23.21
CA ALA A 258 6.65 2.90 24.38
C ALA A 258 6.39 1.61 25.17
N ARG A 259 5.18 1.05 25.09
CA ARG A 259 4.80 -0.15 25.88
C ARG A 259 5.22 -1.47 25.25
N HIS A 260 5.34 -1.54 23.93
CA HIS A 260 5.71 -2.79 23.24
C HIS A 260 7.23 -2.95 23.18
N ASP A 261 7.81 -3.92 23.91
CA ASP A 261 9.20 -4.38 23.69
C ASP A 261 9.21 -5.40 22.56
N VAL A 262 9.58 -4.95 21.36
CA VAL A 262 9.66 -5.77 20.14
C VAL A 262 11.10 -5.81 19.69
N ARG A 263 11.67 -7.01 19.66
CA ARG A 263 13.04 -7.24 19.17
C ARG A 263 12.97 -8.04 17.89
N ALA A 264 13.20 -7.36 16.78
CA ALA A 264 13.28 -7.98 15.46
C ALA A 264 14.73 -7.95 14.96
N ARG A 265 15.34 -9.12 14.75
CA ARG A 265 16.69 -9.25 14.20
C ARG A 265 16.68 -10.11 12.94
N ARG A 266 17.44 -9.67 11.93
CA ARG A 266 17.72 -10.50 10.77
C ARG A 266 18.58 -11.70 11.18
N MET A 267 18.39 -12.82 10.50
CA MET A 267 19.16 -14.05 10.68
C MET A 267 19.27 -14.81 9.36
N PRO A 268 20.20 -15.77 9.22
CA PRO A 268 20.29 -16.60 8.03
C PRO A 268 18.97 -17.32 7.71
N LEU A 269 18.53 -17.29 6.45
CA LEU A 269 17.28 -17.94 6.02
C LEU A 269 17.29 -19.44 6.33
N ARG A 270 18.44 -20.13 6.23
CA ARG A 270 18.52 -21.57 6.54
C ARG A 270 18.31 -21.93 8.01
N GLU A 271 18.44 -20.96 8.91
CA GLU A 271 18.38 -21.17 10.35
C GLU A 271 16.97 -20.94 10.92
N ILE A 272 16.02 -20.45 10.11
CA ILE A 272 14.68 -20.17 10.63
C ILE A 272 13.95 -21.46 11.01
N ALA A 273 13.37 -21.47 12.20
CA ALA A 273 12.61 -22.60 12.73
C ALA A 273 11.16 -22.60 12.21
N GLY A 274 10.60 -23.78 11.98
CA GLY A 274 9.19 -23.96 11.58
C GLY A 274 8.91 -23.73 10.10
N TRP A 275 9.94 -23.47 9.28
CA TRP A 275 9.84 -23.36 7.83
C TRP A 275 10.68 -24.46 7.17
N GLN A 276 10.22 -24.90 6.00
CA GLN A 276 10.87 -25.90 5.17
C GLN A 276 11.14 -25.33 3.78
N THR A 277 12.21 -25.78 3.15
CA THR A 277 12.56 -25.46 1.76
C THR A 277 12.50 -26.74 0.93
N ASP A 278 11.72 -26.72 -0.14
CA ASP A 278 11.70 -27.75 -1.17
C ASP A 278 12.18 -27.18 -2.53
N GLU A 279 12.02 -27.95 -3.61
CA GLU A 279 12.45 -27.55 -4.95
C GLU A 279 11.73 -26.27 -5.47
N HIS A 280 10.51 -26.02 -5.01
CA HIS A 280 9.61 -24.97 -5.54
C HIS A 280 9.28 -23.87 -4.55
N SER A 281 9.45 -24.09 -3.24
CA SER A 281 8.98 -23.16 -2.23
C SER A 281 9.79 -23.16 -0.92
N VAL A 282 9.79 -22.01 -0.25
CA VAL A 282 10.03 -21.89 1.19
C VAL A 282 8.69 -21.65 1.86
N SER A 283 8.24 -22.55 2.72
CA SER A 283 6.90 -22.52 3.32
C SER A 283 6.91 -22.96 4.79
N ARG A 284 5.92 -22.52 5.56
CA ARG A 284 5.77 -22.97 6.94
C ARG A 284 5.23 -24.41 6.98
N VAL A 285 5.71 -25.22 7.91
CA VAL A 285 5.36 -26.66 8.01
C VAL A 285 3.86 -26.92 8.22
N ASP A 286 3.14 -25.97 8.80
CA ASP A 286 1.69 -26.03 9.05
C ASP A 286 0.86 -25.40 7.92
N GLY A 287 1.50 -24.96 6.83
CA GLY A 287 0.84 -24.38 5.66
C GLY A 287 0.29 -22.97 5.87
N ARG A 288 0.61 -22.26 6.96
CA ARG A 288 0.11 -20.91 7.25
C ARG A 288 0.98 -19.78 6.68
N PHE A 289 0.41 -18.58 6.70
CA PHE A 289 1.01 -17.28 6.34
C PHE A 289 1.24 -17.09 4.86
N PHE A 290 2.38 -17.52 4.35
CA PHE A 290 2.80 -17.29 2.98
C PHE A 290 3.87 -18.31 2.56
N ARG A 291 4.18 -18.32 1.27
CA ARG A 291 5.27 -19.09 0.68
C ARG A 291 6.17 -18.14 -0.11
N VAL A 292 7.46 -18.44 -0.15
CA VAL A 292 8.39 -17.85 -1.13
C VAL A 292 8.42 -18.82 -2.30
N VAL A 293 8.15 -18.35 -3.51
CA VAL A 293 8.16 -19.16 -4.75
C VAL A 293 9.00 -18.46 -5.83
N ALA A 294 9.31 -19.17 -6.91
CA ALA A 294 10.01 -18.62 -8.07
C ALA A 294 9.07 -18.53 -9.28
N VAL A 295 9.20 -17.45 -10.05
CA VAL A 295 8.47 -17.26 -11.31
C VAL A 295 9.41 -16.92 -12.46
N SER A 296 9.07 -17.42 -13.64
CA SER A 296 9.57 -16.95 -14.93
C SER A 296 8.54 -16.00 -15.55
N VAL A 297 9.02 -14.91 -16.12
CA VAL A 297 8.23 -13.90 -16.80
C VAL A 297 8.72 -13.80 -18.24
N GLU A 298 7.85 -14.11 -19.19
CA GLU A 298 8.13 -14.10 -20.62
C GLU A 298 7.25 -13.08 -21.32
N GLY A 299 7.74 -12.46 -22.40
CA GLY A 299 6.92 -11.60 -23.26
C GLY A 299 6.53 -10.26 -22.65
N ALA A 300 7.20 -9.81 -21.59
CA ALA A 300 6.95 -8.57 -20.85
C ALA A 300 7.31 -7.27 -21.61
N GLY A 301 6.76 -7.11 -22.81
CA GLY A 301 7.05 -6.00 -23.72
C GLY A 301 8.16 -6.30 -24.74
N ARG A 302 8.38 -5.36 -25.66
CA ARG A 302 9.33 -5.52 -26.78
C ARG A 302 10.82 -5.42 -26.36
N GLU A 303 11.12 -5.02 -25.12
CA GLU A 303 12.46 -4.60 -24.68
C GLU A 303 13.21 -5.61 -23.80
N VAL A 304 12.50 -6.45 -23.02
CA VAL A 304 13.12 -7.49 -22.17
C VAL A 304 12.57 -8.85 -22.60
N ALA A 305 13.46 -9.74 -23.07
CA ALA A 305 13.08 -11.07 -23.57
C ALA A 305 12.37 -11.93 -22.50
N GLY A 306 12.72 -11.71 -21.23
CA GLY A 306 12.12 -12.31 -20.05
C GLY A 306 13.05 -12.14 -18.84
N TRP A 307 12.56 -12.46 -17.64
CA TRP A 307 13.39 -12.58 -16.44
C TRP A 307 12.80 -13.62 -15.50
N THR A 308 13.57 -14.00 -14.49
CA THR A 308 13.06 -14.81 -13.38
C THR A 308 13.27 -14.09 -12.05
N GLN A 309 12.38 -14.33 -11.10
CA GLN A 309 12.52 -13.75 -9.76
C GLN A 309 11.85 -14.60 -8.68
N PRO A 310 12.30 -14.51 -7.42
CA PRO A 310 11.49 -14.89 -6.30
C PRO A 310 10.30 -13.94 -6.10
N ILE A 311 9.26 -14.44 -5.47
CA ILE A 311 8.05 -13.68 -5.15
C ILE A 311 7.37 -14.30 -3.91
N ILE A 312 6.73 -13.50 -3.07
CA ILE A 312 5.95 -13.97 -1.92
C ILE A 312 4.51 -14.24 -2.37
N GLU A 313 3.95 -15.38 -1.96
CA GLU A 313 2.57 -15.77 -2.21
C GLU A 313 1.86 -16.02 -0.87
N PRO A 314 0.89 -15.20 -0.46
CA PRO A 314 0.02 -15.50 0.68
C PRO A 314 -0.74 -16.81 0.45
N VAL A 315 -0.98 -17.58 1.52
CA VAL A 315 -1.61 -18.91 1.40
C VAL A 315 -3.09 -18.82 1.06
N GLU A 316 -3.75 -17.72 1.43
CA GLU A 316 -5.16 -17.43 1.16
C GLU A 316 -5.40 -15.91 1.14
N HIS A 317 -6.62 -15.51 0.76
CA HIS A 317 -7.04 -14.11 0.73
C HIS A 317 -7.07 -13.50 2.14
N GLY A 318 -6.58 -12.26 2.23
CA GLY A 318 -6.68 -11.47 3.44
C GLY A 318 -8.05 -10.81 3.63
N VAL A 319 -8.30 -10.37 4.86
CA VAL A 319 -9.39 -9.49 5.25
C VAL A 319 -8.77 -8.28 5.94
N VAL A 320 -9.08 -7.11 5.40
CA VAL A 320 -8.57 -5.83 5.88
C VAL A 320 -9.74 -4.88 5.99
N GLY A 321 -10.00 -4.31 7.16
CA GLY A 321 -11.14 -3.40 7.27
C GLY A 321 -11.17 -2.50 8.48
N PHE A 322 -11.86 -1.38 8.30
CA PHE A 322 -12.24 -0.47 9.36
C PHE A 322 -13.68 -0.74 9.80
N ALA A 323 -13.87 -0.89 11.10
CA ALA A 323 -15.15 -0.62 11.73
C ALA A 323 -15.34 0.90 11.83
N TYR A 324 -16.54 1.36 11.50
CA TYR A 324 -16.91 2.75 11.35
C TYR A 324 -18.12 3.08 12.22
N ARG A 325 -18.09 4.24 12.90
CA ARG A 325 -19.21 4.76 13.70
C ARG A 325 -19.31 6.28 13.61
N LEU A 326 -20.52 6.79 13.79
CA LEU A 326 -20.78 8.21 14.04
C LEU A 326 -20.83 8.49 15.54
N PHE A 327 -20.09 9.52 15.97
CA PHE A 327 -20.15 10.05 17.33
C PHE A 327 -20.56 11.53 17.26
N ASP A 328 -21.75 11.86 17.74
CA ASP A 328 -22.35 13.20 17.59
C ASP A 328 -22.30 13.74 16.15
N GLY A 329 -22.59 12.85 15.18
CA GLY A 329 -22.55 13.16 13.75
C GLY A 329 -21.15 13.22 13.13
N VAL A 330 -20.10 12.92 13.90
CA VAL A 330 -18.71 12.92 13.42
C VAL A 330 -18.25 11.50 13.09
N PRO A 331 -17.79 11.22 11.86
CA PRO A 331 -17.31 9.90 11.46
C PRO A 331 -15.99 9.54 12.17
N HIS A 332 -15.91 8.32 12.68
CA HIS A 332 -14.68 7.74 13.21
C HIS A 332 -14.50 6.31 12.71
N VAL A 333 -13.26 5.92 12.51
CA VAL A 333 -12.85 4.54 12.29
C VAL A 333 -12.06 4.01 13.48
N LEU A 334 -12.21 2.72 13.79
CA LEU A 334 -11.50 2.09 14.88
C LEU A 334 -10.10 1.64 14.42
N ALA A 335 -9.07 2.44 14.69
CA ALA A 335 -7.70 2.11 14.32
C ALA A 335 -7.02 1.21 15.37
N HIS A 336 -6.08 0.40 14.94
CA HIS A 336 -5.28 -0.50 15.80
C HIS A 336 -3.81 -0.07 15.75
N ALA A 337 -3.18 0.21 16.89
CA ALA A 337 -1.72 0.33 17.00
C ALA A 337 -1.08 -1.06 16.87
N ARG A 338 -0.83 -1.48 15.63
CA ARG A 338 -0.41 -2.84 15.32
C ARG A 338 1.10 -2.97 15.37
N VAL A 339 1.57 -4.03 16.00
CA VAL A 339 2.98 -4.46 15.94
C VAL A 339 3.17 -5.43 14.79
N GLU A 340 4.18 -5.19 13.94
CA GLU A 340 4.67 -6.15 12.95
C GLU A 340 6.19 -6.23 13.01
N GLY A 341 6.74 -7.43 12.78
CA GLY A 341 8.18 -7.69 12.94
C GLY A 341 9.08 -6.90 11.99
N GLY A 342 8.56 -6.51 10.83
CA GLY A 342 9.27 -5.72 9.84
C GLY A 342 9.16 -4.21 10.04
N PHE A 343 8.40 -3.71 11.02
CA PHE A 343 8.33 -2.28 11.27
C PHE A 343 9.64 -1.71 11.82
N LEU A 344 9.87 -0.43 11.50
CA LEU A 344 11.04 0.30 11.97
C LEU A 344 10.86 0.85 13.39
N ASP A 345 9.63 1.17 13.79
CA ASP A 345 9.32 1.96 14.99
C ASP A 345 8.20 1.30 15.82
N THR A 346 8.31 -0.02 15.94
CA THR A 346 7.47 -0.91 16.78
C THR A 346 6.00 -1.04 16.33
N VAL A 347 5.24 0.05 16.33
CA VAL A 347 3.82 0.07 15.93
C VAL A 347 3.51 1.12 14.87
N GLU A 348 2.54 0.79 14.02
CA GLU A 348 1.88 1.71 13.10
C GLU A 348 0.36 1.56 13.25
N LEU A 349 -0.40 2.62 12.99
CA LEU A 349 -1.85 2.57 12.90
C LEU A 349 -2.26 1.71 11.70
N ALA A 350 -2.99 0.65 12.01
CA ALA A 350 -3.55 -0.32 11.09
C ALA A 350 -5.08 -0.25 11.12
N PRO A 351 -5.74 -0.90 10.15
CA PRO A 351 -7.17 -1.12 10.18
C PRO A 351 -7.62 -1.88 11.43
N THR A 352 -8.91 -1.83 11.75
CA THR A 352 -9.51 -2.56 12.87
C THR A 352 -9.16 -4.04 12.80
N VAL A 353 -9.28 -4.60 11.59
CA VAL A 353 -8.91 -5.99 11.30
C VAL A 353 -7.93 -5.98 10.13
N GLN A 354 -6.86 -6.74 10.27
CA GLN A 354 -5.89 -7.00 9.21
C GLN A 354 -5.30 -8.40 9.44
N CYS A 355 -5.77 -9.38 8.69
CA CYS A 355 -5.34 -10.76 8.84
C CYS A 355 -5.67 -11.62 7.61
N VAL A 356 -5.03 -12.78 7.51
CA VAL A 356 -5.51 -13.90 6.69
C VAL A 356 -6.29 -14.84 7.62
N PRO A 357 -7.62 -14.99 7.49
CA PRO A 357 -8.44 -15.71 8.46
C PRO A 357 -8.02 -17.16 8.73
N SER A 358 -7.56 -17.89 7.71
CA SER A 358 -7.10 -19.28 7.85
C SER A 358 -5.86 -19.46 8.71
N ASN A 359 -5.07 -18.40 8.94
CA ASN A 359 -3.94 -18.48 9.89
C ASN A 359 -4.41 -18.74 11.34
N TYR A 360 -5.70 -18.53 11.61
CA TYR A 360 -6.35 -18.67 12.91
C TYR A 360 -7.37 -19.83 12.95
N ALA A 361 -7.30 -20.78 12.01
CA ALA A 361 -8.23 -21.91 11.92
C ALA A 361 -7.53 -23.29 12.06
N PRO A 362 -8.17 -24.30 12.71
CA PRO A 362 -9.29 -24.16 13.64
C PRO A 362 -8.74 -23.78 15.02
N ALA A 363 -8.89 -22.52 15.41
CA ALA A 363 -8.64 -22.09 16.77
C ALA A 363 -9.97 -21.69 17.45
N GLY A 364 -10.05 -21.87 18.76
CA GLY A 364 -11.18 -21.36 19.55
C GLY A 364 -11.33 -19.84 19.37
N ALA A 365 -12.52 -19.30 19.62
CA ALA A 365 -12.81 -17.87 19.41
C ALA A 365 -11.81 -16.91 20.08
N GLU A 366 -11.14 -17.33 21.15
CA GLU A 366 -10.12 -16.56 21.88
C GLU A 366 -8.80 -16.35 21.11
N GLU A 367 -8.52 -17.09 20.03
CA GLU A 367 -7.32 -16.91 19.19
C GLU A 367 -7.58 -16.06 17.94
N ARG A 368 -8.83 -15.71 17.63
CA ARG A 368 -9.16 -14.88 16.46
C ARG A 368 -8.84 -13.40 16.72
N PRO A 369 -8.40 -12.64 15.70
CA PRO A 369 -8.21 -11.20 15.83
C PRO A 369 -9.50 -10.50 16.31
N PRO A 370 -9.40 -9.54 17.25
CA PRO A 370 -10.56 -8.76 17.69
C PRO A 370 -11.31 -8.16 16.51
N PHE A 371 -12.65 -8.17 16.60
CA PHE A 371 -13.58 -7.62 15.60
C PHE A 371 -13.61 -8.33 14.24
N LEU A 372 -12.84 -9.41 14.02
CA LEU A 372 -12.87 -10.15 12.74
C LEU A 372 -14.29 -10.59 12.38
N ASP A 373 -15.01 -11.19 13.32
CA ASP A 373 -16.36 -11.70 13.07
C ASP A 373 -17.38 -10.57 12.88
N ALA A 374 -17.15 -9.39 13.45
CA ALA A 374 -17.99 -8.22 13.22
C ALA A 374 -17.91 -7.74 11.76
N LEU A 375 -16.73 -7.83 11.14
CA LEU A 375 -16.54 -7.48 9.73
C LEU A 375 -17.00 -8.59 8.79
N LEU A 376 -16.71 -9.86 9.11
CA LEU A 376 -17.08 -11.00 8.27
C LEU A 376 -18.59 -11.24 8.21
N ASN A 377 -19.30 -11.01 9.33
CA ASN A 377 -20.73 -11.26 9.44
C ASN A 377 -21.58 -9.98 9.32
N ALA A 378 -20.98 -8.88 8.85
CA ALA A 378 -21.69 -7.62 8.65
C ALA A 378 -22.84 -7.80 7.65
N SER A 379 -24.01 -7.25 7.99
CA SER A 379 -25.13 -7.21 7.06
C SER A 379 -24.79 -6.32 5.86
N PRO A 380 -25.20 -6.66 4.62
CA PRO A 380 -24.82 -5.91 3.42
C PRO A 380 -25.16 -4.41 3.46
N ASP A 381 -26.25 -4.02 4.14
CA ASP A 381 -26.66 -2.61 4.33
C ASP A 381 -25.70 -1.80 5.20
N ARG A 382 -24.87 -2.47 6.02
CA ARG A 382 -23.84 -1.84 6.84
C ARG A 382 -22.47 -1.76 6.16
N VAL A 383 -22.33 -2.30 4.95
CA VAL A 383 -21.05 -2.32 4.24
C VAL A 383 -20.94 -1.08 3.36
N CYS A 384 -20.25 -0.05 3.83
CA CYS A 384 -20.03 1.20 3.10
C CYS A 384 -19.05 1.03 1.92
N TYR A 385 -18.13 0.06 2.04
CA TYR A 385 -17.13 -0.25 1.01
C TYR A 385 -16.72 -1.72 1.08
N SER A 386 -16.62 -2.36 -0.09
CA SER A 386 -16.12 -3.73 -0.25
C SER A 386 -15.51 -3.91 -1.63
N THR A 387 -14.20 -4.10 -1.70
CA THR A 387 -13.47 -4.31 -2.95
C THR A 387 -12.28 -5.23 -2.69
N VAL A 388 -11.95 -6.09 -3.65
CA VAL A 388 -10.74 -6.91 -3.61
C VAL A 388 -9.60 -6.11 -4.22
N HIS A 389 -8.53 -5.94 -3.45
CA HIS A 389 -7.29 -5.35 -3.94
C HIS A 389 -6.13 -6.30 -3.76
N SER A 390 -5.20 -6.25 -4.70
CA SER A 390 -3.90 -6.91 -4.59
C SER A 390 -2.82 -5.97 -4.06
N GLU A 391 -1.80 -6.56 -3.44
CA GLU A 391 -0.56 -5.90 -3.02
C GLU A 391 0.42 -5.73 -4.21
N GLU A 392 1.62 -5.14 -3.99
CA GLU A 392 2.62 -4.85 -5.04
C GLU A 392 3.00 -6.10 -5.88
N GLY A 393 2.55 -6.15 -7.15
CA GLY A 393 2.79 -7.30 -8.03
C GLY A 393 4.25 -7.52 -8.38
N GLY A 394 5.14 -6.56 -8.13
CA GLY A 394 6.58 -6.75 -8.25
C GLY A 394 7.19 -7.68 -7.20
N ARG A 395 6.48 -7.93 -6.08
CA ARG A 395 6.98 -8.69 -4.92
C ARG A 395 6.00 -9.72 -4.38
N PHE A 396 4.72 -9.59 -4.72
CA PHE A 396 3.66 -10.44 -4.21
C PHE A 396 2.84 -11.07 -5.34
N LEU A 397 2.78 -12.41 -5.36
CA LEU A 397 2.02 -13.19 -6.32
C LEU A 397 0.61 -13.39 -5.80
N ASN A 398 -0.39 -12.87 -6.52
CA ASN A 398 -1.81 -13.03 -6.20
C ASN A 398 -2.14 -12.71 -4.73
N ALA A 399 -1.45 -11.72 -4.16
CA ALA A 399 -1.67 -11.33 -2.78
C ALA A 399 -2.91 -10.45 -2.69
N GLU A 400 -4.07 -11.07 -2.68
CA GLU A 400 -5.37 -10.40 -2.64
C GLU A 400 -5.90 -10.33 -1.22
N SER A 401 -6.54 -9.21 -0.89
CA SER A 401 -7.33 -9.05 0.32
C SER A 401 -8.66 -8.39 -0.01
N ARG A 402 -9.72 -8.78 0.72
CA ARG A 402 -10.97 -8.02 0.72
C ARG A 402 -10.82 -6.84 1.67
N TYR A 403 -10.91 -5.64 1.11
CA TYR A 403 -10.86 -4.38 1.82
C TYR A 403 -12.29 -3.91 2.15
N LEU A 404 -12.55 -3.61 3.42
CA LEU A 404 -13.89 -3.34 3.95
C LEU A 404 -13.95 -2.05 4.78
N ILE A 405 -15.04 -1.31 4.65
CA ILE A 405 -15.46 -0.31 5.62
C ILE A 405 -16.87 -0.69 6.05
N VAL A 406 -17.05 -0.98 7.33
CA VAL A 406 -18.29 -1.53 7.89
C VAL A 406 -18.80 -0.62 8.98
N GLU A 407 -20.03 -0.15 8.85
CA GLU A 407 -20.75 0.51 9.93
C GLU A 407 -21.06 -0.48 11.06
N THR A 408 -20.65 -0.11 12.27
CA THR A 408 -20.81 -0.92 13.47
C THR A 408 -21.57 -0.15 14.55
N ASP A 409 -21.79 -0.77 15.69
CA ASP A 409 -22.51 -0.18 16.83
C ASP A 409 -21.76 -0.41 18.14
N GLU A 410 -22.33 0.08 19.25
CA GLU A 410 -21.74 -0.06 20.58
C GLU A 410 -21.56 -1.53 21.01
N ALA A 411 -22.44 -2.43 20.55
CA ALA A 411 -22.40 -3.84 20.93
C ALA A 411 -21.24 -4.60 20.24
N THR A 412 -20.94 -4.23 19.00
CA THR A 412 -19.88 -4.85 18.19
C THR A 412 -18.53 -4.18 18.36
N THR A 413 -18.52 -2.84 18.49
CA THR A 413 -17.32 -2.02 18.64
C THR A 413 -17.57 -0.93 19.68
N PRO A 414 -17.18 -1.13 20.95
CA PRO A 414 -17.53 -0.21 22.03
C PRO A 414 -16.87 1.17 21.89
N THR A 415 -17.50 2.19 22.48
CA THR A 415 -16.96 3.56 22.52
C THR A 415 -15.62 3.60 23.27
N GLN A 416 -15.48 2.77 24.30
CA GLN A 416 -14.20 2.50 24.96
C GLN A 416 -13.60 1.23 24.34
N PRO A 417 -12.69 1.35 23.38
CA PRO A 417 -12.14 0.19 22.70
C PRO A 417 -11.15 -0.58 23.60
N PRO A 418 -10.87 -1.86 23.30
CA PRO A 418 -9.87 -2.64 24.01
C PRO A 418 -8.45 -2.07 23.84
N PRO A 419 -7.48 -2.48 24.69
CA PRO A 419 -6.09 -2.05 24.58
C PRO A 419 -5.53 -2.21 23.16
N GLY A 420 -4.74 -1.22 22.71
CA GLY A 420 -4.19 -1.18 21.36
C GLY A 420 -5.12 -0.58 20.30
N TYR A 421 -6.39 -0.31 20.62
CA TYR A 421 -7.34 0.27 19.68
C TYR A 421 -7.74 1.70 20.08
N HIS A 422 -8.07 2.53 19.09
CA HIS A 422 -8.49 3.91 19.29
C HIS A 422 -9.40 4.40 18.17
N TRP A 423 -10.45 5.15 18.51
CA TRP A 423 -11.31 5.81 17.51
C TRP A 423 -10.60 7.04 16.94
N VAL A 424 -10.50 7.12 15.62
CA VAL A 424 -9.78 8.20 14.91
C VAL A 424 -10.67 8.72 13.78
N THR A 425 -10.74 10.04 13.59
CA THR A 425 -11.49 10.60 12.44
C THR A 425 -10.71 10.39 11.13
N PRO A 426 -11.39 10.34 9.97
CA PRO A 426 -10.73 10.39 8.67
C PRO A 426 -9.71 11.54 8.55
N GLY A 427 -10.08 12.76 8.98
CA GLY A 427 -9.18 13.92 9.00
C GLY A 427 -7.91 13.71 9.86
N GLN A 428 -8.04 13.13 11.05
CA GLN A 428 -6.88 12.81 11.89
C GLN A 428 -5.98 11.75 11.24
N LEU A 429 -6.57 10.72 10.64
CA LEU A 429 -5.83 9.66 9.96
C LEU A 429 -5.09 10.19 8.73
N ASN A 430 -5.71 11.08 7.94
CA ASN A 430 -5.07 11.75 6.81
C ASN A 430 -3.91 12.64 7.25
N TRP A 431 -4.09 13.43 8.30
CA TRP A 431 -3.00 14.25 8.86
C TRP A 431 -1.81 13.39 9.29
N LEU A 432 -2.05 12.26 9.94
CA LEU A 432 -1.00 11.31 10.31
C LEU A 432 -0.38 10.60 9.10
N ALA A 433 -1.13 10.33 8.04
CA ALA A 433 -0.61 9.81 6.77
C ALA A 433 0.28 10.82 6.01
N GLY A 434 0.23 12.10 6.37
CA GLY A 434 1.23 13.10 5.95
C GLY A 434 2.60 12.94 6.62
N HIS A 435 2.73 12.03 7.58
CA HIS A 435 3.95 11.81 8.36
C HIS A 435 4.39 10.34 8.28
N SER A 436 5.69 10.12 8.26
CA SER A 436 6.25 8.77 8.22
C SER A 436 5.94 7.97 9.49
N ARG A 437 5.71 6.66 9.33
CA ARG A 437 5.61 5.66 10.41
C ARG A 437 4.37 5.76 11.29
N TYR A 438 3.36 6.52 10.89
CA TYR A 438 2.11 6.59 11.64
C TYR A 438 1.06 5.63 11.10
N VAL A 439 0.89 5.54 9.79
CA VAL A 439 -0.23 4.80 9.17
C VAL A 439 0.34 3.74 8.24
N ASN A 440 0.00 2.47 8.47
CA ASN A 440 0.53 1.36 7.67
C ASN A 440 -0.14 1.28 6.27
N VAL A 441 0.44 0.48 5.37
CA VAL A 441 0.00 0.43 3.96
C VAL A 441 -1.45 -0.02 3.77
N GLN A 442 -1.93 -0.90 4.66
CA GLN A 442 -3.31 -1.39 4.63
C GLN A 442 -4.31 -0.30 5.06
N ALA A 443 -4.00 0.44 6.12
CA ALA A 443 -4.79 1.60 6.54
C ALA A 443 -4.75 2.71 5.49
N ARG A 444 -3.59 2.96 4.85
CA ARG A 444 -3.50 3.91 3.73
C ARG A 444 -4.36 3.49 2.54
N THR A 445 -4.43 2.20 2.22
CA THR A 445 -5.34 1.69 1.18
C THR A 445 -6.81 2.02 1.47
N LEU A 446 -7.28 1.81 2.71
CA LEU A 446 -8.65 2.19 3.08
C LEU A 446 -8.85 3.71 3.17
N LEU A 447 -7.84 4.44 3.66
CA LEU A 447 -7.86 5.90 3.75
C LEU A 447 -8.06 6.55 2.38
N ALA A 448 -7.44 6.00 1.33
CA ALA A 448 -7.56 6.52 -0.04
C ALA A 448 -9.01 6.56 -0.57
N VAL A 449 -9.93 5.79 0.03
CA VAL A 449 -11.35 5.76 -0.35
C VAL A 449 -12.29 6.21 0.78
N LEU A 450 -11.76 6.50 1.97
CA LEU A 450 -12.55 6.59 3.20
C LEU A 450 -13.63 7.68 3.11
N ASP A 451 -13.26 8.91 2.77
CA ASP A 451 -14.22 10.03 2.69
C ASP A 451 -15.31 9.75 1.64
N ALA A 452 -14.91 9.27 0.46
CA ALA A 452 -15.84 8.93 -0.61
C ALA A 452 -16.74 7.72 -0.28
N ALA A 453 -16.26 6.78 0.54
CA ALA A 453 -17.04 5.65 1.02
C ALA A 453 -18.11 6.09 2.03
N LEU A 454 -17.76 6.98 2.95
CA LEU A 454 -18.67 7.44 4.01
C LEU A 454 -19.73 8.42 3.50
N GLN A 455 -19.41 9.25 2.50
CA GLN A 455 -20.39 10.16 1.88
C GLN A 455 -21.44 9.42 1.01
N GLY A 456 -21.08 8.25 0.46
CA GLY A 456 -21.97 7.46 -0.40
C GLY A 456 -23.01 6.60 0.32
N GLY A 457 -22.89 6.42 1.65
CA GLY A 457 -23.82 5.61 2.45
C GLY A 457 -25.16 6.29 2.78
N GLY A 458 -25.36 7.54 2.35
CA GLY A 458 -26.57 8.33 2.65
C GLY A 458 -27.71 8.22 1.63
N THR A 459 -27.57 7.40 0.59
CA THR A 459 -28.63 7.22 -0.42
C THR A 459 -28.88 5.74 -0.70
N HIS A 460 -29.82 5.17 0.06
CA HIS A 460 -30.58 3.98 -0.31
C HIS A 460 -32.07 4.34 -0.35
#